data_AF-A0A9D3QC62-F1
#
_entry.id   AF-A0A9D3QC62-F1
#
_cell.length_a   1.000
_cell.length_b   1.000
_cell.length_c   1.000
_cell.angle_alpha   90.00
_cell.angle_beta   90.00
_cell.angle_gamma   90.00
#
_symmetry.space_group_name_H-M   'P 1'
#
loop_
_entity.id
_entity.type
_entity.pdbx_description
1 polymer ?
#
loop_
_entity_poly.entity_id
_entity_poly.type
_entity_poly.pdbx_seq_one_letter_code
_entity_poly.pdbx_strand_id
1 'polypeptide(L)'
;MAASVLRSCGKVILKIGPRGTAALSPKCLGGIRQKSTVQYASRPDLPKLAYRKVKGKSPGVVFLPGFASNMGGQKAEALEEFCRSLGHSYLRFDYTGCGASEGVGAECTVGSWKRDVLFVLDELVDGPQW
;
A
#
# COMPACT_ATOMS: atom_id res chain seq x y z
N MET A 1 -28.86 -8.45 -44.07
CA MET A 1 -27.42 -8.78 -43.99
C MET A 1 -27.06 -8.96 -42.52
N ALA A 2 -26.76 -10.19 -42.13
CA ALA A 2 -26.47 -10.59 -40.76
C ALA A 2 -24.95 -10.65 -40.54
N ALA A 3 -24.50 -10.33 -39.34
CA ALA A 3 -23.26 -10.84 -38.78
C ALA A 3 -23.39 -10.93 -37.25
N SER A 4 -23.74 -12.13 -36.77
CA SER A 4 -23.67 -12.50 -35.36
C SER A 4 -22.22 -12.73 -34.96
N VAL A 5 -21.74 -12.10 -33.90
CA VAL A 5 -20.51 -12.52 -33.22
C VAL A 5 -20.89 -13.40 -32.04
N LEU A 6 -20.50 -14.66 -32.16
CA LEU A 6 -20.78 -15.75 -31.24
C LEU A 6 -20.06 -15.56 -29.89
N ARG A 7 -20.81 -15.90 -28.84
CA ARG A 7 -20.39 -16.09 -27.45
C ARG A 7 -19.19 -17.05 -27.33
N SER A 8 -18.30 -16.73 -26.40
CA SER A 8 -17.59 -17.75 -25.62
C SER A 8 -17.72 -17.42 -24.14
N CYS A 9 -18.82 -17.86 -23.53
CA CYS A 9 -18.87 -18.06 -22.09
C CYS A 9 -18.18 -19.39 -21.81
N GLY A 10 -16.94 -19.34 -21.34
CA GLY A 10 -16.28 -20.52 -20.78
C GLY A 10 -17.11 -21.06 -19.62
N LYS A 11 -17.70 -22.25 -19.82
CA LYS A 11 -18.38 -22.98 -18.75
C LYS A 11 -17.34 -23.33 -17.68
N VAL A 12 -17.39 -22.65 -16.54
CA VAL A 12 -16.74 -23.15 -15.32
C VAL A 12 -17.57 -24.33 -14.85
N ILE A 13 -17.10 -25.55 -15.14
CA ILE A 13 -17.69 -26.77 -14.62
C ILE A 13 -17.34 -26.83 -13.12
N LEU A 14 -18.29 -26.47 -12.27
CA LEU A 14 -18.23 -26.75 -10.84
C LEU A 14 -18.31 -28.27 -10.64
N LYS A 15 -17.18 -28.92 -10.33
CA LYS A 15 -17.20 -30.28 -9.76
C LYS A 15 -17.58 -30.16 -8.28
N ILE A 16 -18.84 -30.43 -7.97
CA ILE A 16 -19.35 -30.56 -6.61
C ILE A 16 -18.95 -31.95 -6.11
N GLY A 17 -17.91 -32.03 -5.29
CA GLY A 17 -17.53 -33.24 -4.57
C GLY A 17 -18.42 -33.44 -3.34
N PRO A 18 -18.78 -34.69 -2.97
CA PRO A 18 -19.58 -34.95 -1.79
C PRO A 18 -18.63 -34.99 -0.58
N ARG A 19 -18.54 -33.87 0.14
CA ARG A 19 -18.27 -33.73 1.59
C ARG A 19 -17.96 -32.27 1.89
N GLY A 20 -18.83 -31.63 2.65
CA GLY A 20 -18.73 -30.23 3.04
C GLY A 20 -17.58 -29.96 4.01
N THR A 21 -16.39 -29.72 3.47
CA THR A 21 -15.33 -29.02 4.18
C THR A 21 -14.88 -27.83 3.33
N ALA A 22 -15.29 -26.63 3.74
CA ALA A 22 -14.68 -25.40 3.26
C ALA A 22 -13.27 -25.33 3.84
N ALA A 23 -12.30 -25.91 3.14
CA ALA A 23 -10.90 -25.71 3.45
C ALA A 23 -10.50 -24.33 2.93
N LEU A 24 -10.45 -23.32 3.82
CA LEU A 24 -9.65 -22.14 3.59
C LEU A 24 -8.21 -22.64 3.39
N SER A 25 -7.71 -22.56 2.15
CA SER A 25 -6.34 -22.94 1.86
C SER A 25 -5.41 -21.99 2.63
N PRO A 26 -4.64 -22.47 3.63
CA PRO A 26 -3.67 -21.63 4.30
C PRO A 26 -2.48 -21.56 3.36
N LYS A 27 -2.54 -20.68 2.37
CA LYS A 27 -1.32 -20.24 1.71
C LYS A 27 -0.64 -19.24 2.65
N CYS A 28 -0.15 -19.75 3.78
CA CYS A 28 1.03 -19.20 4.44
C CYS A 28 2.20 -19.47 3.48
N LEU A 29 2.29 -18.67 2.43
CA LEU A 29 3.38 -18.75 1.47
C LEU A 29 4.62 -18.17 2.15
N GLY A 30 5.53 -19.05 2.53
CA GLY A 30 6.94 -18.74 2.71
C GLY A 30 7.58 -18.33 1.37
N GLY A 31 7.10 -17.24 0.80
CA GLY A 31 7.66 -16.59 -0.38
C GLY A 31 8.56 -15.43 0.02
N ILE A 32 9.51 -15.08 -0.85
CA ILE A 32 10.29 -13.86 -0.72
C ILE A 32 9.30 -12.68 -0.75
N ARG A 33 9.24 -11.94 0.35
CA ARG A 33 8.35 -10.78 0.49
C ARG A 33 8.77 -9.70 -0.51
N GLN A 34 7.93 -9.45 -1.52
CA GLN A 34 8.19 -8.45 -2.57
C GLN A 34 8.08 -7.04 -1.99
N LYS A 35 9.22 -6.45 -1.64
CA LYS A 35 9.31 -5.09 -1.09
C LYS A 35 9.38 -4.07 -2.22
N SER A 36 8.48 -3.08 -2.20
CA SER A 36 8.55 -1.90 -3.07
C SER A 36 9.82 -1.07 -2.80
N THR A 37 10.40 -0.49 -3.86
CA THR A 37 11.61 0.33 -3.78
C THR A 37 11.36 1.63 -3.02
N VAL A 38 12.30 2.05 -2.18
CA VAL A 38 12.26 3.35 -1.50
C VAL A 38 12.43 4.46 -2.53
N GLN A 39 11.52 5.43 -2.49
CA GLN A 39 11.56 6.67 -3.23
C GLN A 39 11.70 7.83 -2.24
N TYR A 40 12.07 9.00 -2.76
CA TYR A 40 12.24 10.18 -1.95
C TYR A 40 11.55 11.40 -2.55
N ALA A 41 10.80 12.12 -1.73
CA ALA A 41 10.11 13.34 -2.12
C ALA A 41 10.84 14.56 -1.56
N SER A 42 11.39 15.39 -2.45
CA SER A 42 11.96 16.68 -2.11
C SER A 42 10.86 17.69 -1.83
N ARG A 43 11.09 18.56 -0.84
CA ARG A 43 10.11 19.55 -0.38
C ARG A 43 10.79 20.90 -0.21
N PRO A 44 10.22 22.00 -0.73
CA PRO A 44 10.78 23.33 -0.49
C PRO A 44 10.90 23.60 1.01
N ASP A 45 12.09 24.00 1.46
CA ASP A 45 12.41 24.39 2.83
C ASP A 45 12.09 23.34 3.93
N LEU A 46 11.88 22.09 3.53
CA LEU A 46 11.55 20.99 4.45
C LEU A 46 12.43 19.76 4.16
N PRO A 47 12.74 18.94 5.18
CA PRO A 47 13.51 17.72 5.00
C PRO A 47 12.87 16.77 3.99
N LYS A 48 13.66 16.04 3.20
CA LYS A 48 13.13 15.04 2.25
C LYS A 48 12.44 13.88 2.96
N LEU A 49 11.32 13.41 2.40
CA LEU A 49 10.62 12.23 2.92
C LEU A 49 10.94 10.99 2.11
N ALA A 50 11.28 9.91 2.79
CA ALA A 50 11.37 8.56 2.23
C ALA A 50 9.98 7.91 2.23
N TYR A 51 9.59 7.32 1.10
CA TYR A 51 8.31 6.64 0.96
C TYR A 51 8.40 5.43 0.05
N ARG A 52 7.36 4.61 0.08
CA ARG A 52 7.13 3.49 -0.84
C ARG A 52 5.69 3.55 -1.32
N LYS A 53 5.49 3.48 -2.64
CA LYS A 53 4.18 3.56 -3.28
C LYS A 53 3.93 2.33 -4.15
N VAL A 54 2.73 1.78 -4.06
CA VAL A 54 2.19 0.75 -4.95
C VAL A 54 1.05 1.37 -5.74
N LYS A 55 1.12 1.25 -7.07
CA LYS A 55 0.04 1.69 -7.97
C LYS A 55 -1.14 0.72 -7.88
N GLY A 56 -2.35 1.25 -7.97
CA GLY A 56 -3.59 0.48 -7.92
C GLY A 56 -4.81 1.39 -8.06
N LYS A 57 -6.01 0.84 -7.90
CA LYS A 57 -7.28 1.56 -7.99
C LYS A 57 -7.58 2.37 -6.71
N SER A 58 -8.46 3.36 -6.85
CA SER A 58 -9.04 4.12 -5.73
C SER A 58 -10.21 3.36 -5.07
N PRO A 59 -10.53 3.63 -3.78
CA PRO A 59 -9.77 4.48 -2.86
C PRO A 59 -8.39 3.89 -2.54
N GLY A 60 -7.41 4.77 -2.35
CA GLY A 60 -6.08 4.37 -1.91
C GLY A 60 -6.01 4.21 -0.39
N VAL A 61 -4.92 3.66 0.10
CA VAL A 61 -4.65 3.52 1.54
C VAL A 61 -3.30 4.13 1.87
N VAL A 62 -3.27 4.99 2.89
CA VAL A 62 -2.03 5.61 3.39
C VAL A 62 -1.74 5.11 4.79
N PHE A 63 -0.61 4.44 4.98
CA PHE A 63 -0.20 3.99 6.30
C PHE A 63 0.61 5.08 7.01
N LEU A 64 0.08 5.53 8.15
CA LEU A 64 0.75 6.44 9.07
C LEU A 64 1.46 5.64 10.16
N PRO A 65 2.80 5.65 10.22
CA PRO A 65 3.52 4.99 11.32
C PRO A 65 3.10 5.54 12.69
N GLY A 66 3.20 4.70 13.72
CA GLY A 66 3.07 5.15 15.10
C GLY A 66 4.31 5.89 15.59
N PHE A 67 4.25 6.40 16.82
CA PHE A 67 5.41 7.01 17.48
C PHE A 67 6.60 6.04 17.54
N ALA A 68 7.81 6.57 17.30
CA ALA A 68 9.07 5.81 17.26
C ALA A 68 9.07 4.58 16.32
N SER A 69 8.20 4.59 15.30
CA SER A 69 8.13 3.56 14.27
C SER A 69 8.55 4.11 12.91
N ASN A 70 8.91 3.22 12.00
CA ASN A 70 9.22 3.55 10.61
C ASN A 70 8.31 2.79 9.64
N MET A 71 8.35 3.14 8.36
CA MET A 71 7.56 2.50 7.31
C MET A 71 7.91 1.03 7.12
N GLY A 72 9.08 0.55 7.58
CA GLY A 72 9.54 -0.84 7.48
C GLY A 72 8.85 -1.82 8.44
N GLY A 73 7.95 -1.36 9.31
CA GLY A 73 7.28 -2.20 10.29
C GLY A 73 6.40 -3.30 9.68
N GLN A 74 6.24 -4.41 10.39
CA GLN A 74 5.47 -5.58 9.91
C GLN A 74 4.02 -5.23 9.53
N LYS A 75 3.37 -4.33 10.28
CA LYS A 75 2.00 -3.86 9.99
C LYS A 75 1.93 -3.12 8.65
N ALA A 76 2.88 -2.21 8.41
CA ALA A 76 2.96 -1.44 7.18
C ALA A 76 3.21 -2.34 5.96
N GLU A 77 4.09 -3.33 6.10
CA GLU A 77 4.35 -4.27 5.02
C GLU A 77 3.20 -5.26 4.81
N ALA A 78 2.47 -5.65 5.87
CA ALA A 78 1.33 -6.57 5.75
C ALA A 78 0.14 -5.88 5.05
N LEU A 79 -0.08 -4.60 5.38
CA LEU A 79 -1.09 -3.80 4.71
C LEU A 79 -0.74 -3.56 3.23
N GLU A 80 0.54 -3.33 2.91
CA GLU A 80 0.99 -3.24 1.50
C GLU A 80 0.61 -4.48 0.70
N GLU A 81 0.88 -5.66 1.27
CA GLU A 81 0.58 -6.95 0.63
C GLU A 81 -0.92 -7.17 0.47
N PHE A 82 -1.70 -6.81 1.49
CA PHE A 82 -3.16 -6.86 1.44
C PHE A 82 -3.73 -5.94 0.35
N CYS A 83 -3.33 -4.65 0.32
CA CYS A 83 -3.76 -3.71 -0.71
C CYS A 83 -3.36 -4.17 -2.11
N ARG A 84 -2.15 -4.71 -2.27
CA ARG A 84 -1.67 -5.28 -3.53
C ARG A 84 -2.54 -6.46 -3.98
N SER A 85 -2.92 -7.35 -3.06
CA SER A 85 -3.78 -8.50 -3.36
C SER A 85 -5.17 -8.09 -3.86
N LEU A 86 -5.69 -6.94 -3.40
CA LEU A 86 -6.98 -6.39 -3.80
C LEU A 86 -6.87 -5.41 -4.99
N GLY A 87 -5.65 -5.10 -5.44
CA GLY A 87 -5.36 -4.15 -6.51
C GLY A 87 -5.57 -2.67 -6.14
N HIS A 88 -5.63 -2.33 -4.85
CA HIS A 88 -5.74 -0.94 -4.39
C HIS A 88 -4.38 -0.24 -4.34
N SER A 89 -4.37 1.07 -4.59
CA SER A 89 -3.16 1.87 -4.39
C SER A 89 -2.83 1.93 -2.89
N TYR A 90 -1.54 1.98 -2.60
CA TYR A 90 -1.04 2.01 -1.23
C TYR A 90 0.22 2.86 -1.12
N LEU A 91 0.33 3.64 -0.06
CA LEU A 91 1.53 4.40 0.27
C LEU A 91 1.87 4.28 1.75
N ARG A 92 3.16 4.09 2.04
CA ARG A 92 3.75 4.22 3.38
C ARG A 92 4.97 5.12 3.31
N PHE A 93 5.25 5.88 4.36
CA PHE A 93 6.37 6.80 4.41
C PHE A 93 6.95 6.91 5.82
N ASP A 94 8.18 7.39 5.91
CA ASP A 94 8.82 7.76 7.17
C ASP A 94 8.59 9.25 7.45
N TYR A 95 8.20 9.59 8.66
CA TYR A 95 8.14 11.00 9.07
C TYR A 95 9.50 11.67 9.04
N THR A 96 9.53 13.00 9.00
CA THR A 96 10.74 13.80 9.23
C THR A 96 11.44 13.34 10.51
N GLY A 97 12.75 13.11 10.41
CA GLY A 97 13.60 12.64 11.52
C GLY A 97 13.40 11.17 11.92
N CYS A 98 12.66 10.39 11.12
CA CYS A 98 12.43 8.97 11.35
C CYS A 98 12.93 8.13 10.16
N GLY A 99 13.38 6.90 10.44
CA GLY A 99 13.70 5.92 9.41
C GLY A 99 14.69 6.43 8.36
N ALA A 100 14.28 6.39 7.10
CA ALA A 100 15.08 6.85 5.96
C ALA A 100 14.80 8.31 5.53
N SER A 101 13.86 9.00 6.18
CA SER A 101 13.60 10.41 5.92
C SER A 101 14.68 11.30 6.54
N GLU A 102 14.92 12.46 5.94
CA GLU A 102 15.83 13.46 6.49
C GLU A 102 15.25 14.13 7.75
N GLY A 103 16.10 14.89 8.46
CA GLY A 103 15.74 15.65 9.66
C GLY A 103 16.29 15.05 10.95
N VAL A 104 16.18 15.80 12.05
CA VAL A 104 16.65 15.39 13.38
C VAL A 104 15.45 15.02 14.24
N GLY A 105 15.32 13.74 14.59
CA GLY A 105 14.14 13.24 15.33
C GLY A 105 13.87 13.96 16.65
N ALA A 106 14.93 14.37 17.37
CA ALA A 106 14.82 15.11 18.63
C ALA A 106 14.24 16.53 18.48
N GLU A 107 14.28 17.10 17.26
CA GLU A 107 13.75 18.44 16.94
C GLU A 107 12.33 18.36 16.35
N CYS A 108 11.81 17.16 16.10
CA CYS A 108 10.51 16.96 15.49
C CYS A 108 9.37 17.11 16.49
N THR A 109 8.24 17.61 15.99
CA THR A 109 7.00 17.80 16.76
C THR A 109 5.83 17.11 16.06
N VAL A 110 4.71 16.93 16.76
CA VAL A 110 3.47 16.50 16.12
C VAL A 110 3.06 17.46 14.99
N GLY A 111 3.37 18.75 15.14
CA GLY A 111 3.14 19.76 14.10
C GLY A 111 3.98 19.54 12.84
N SER A 112 5.26 19.16 12.96
CA SER A 112 6.08 18.82 11.79
C SER A 112 5.57 17.56 11.11
N TRP A 113 5.23 16.52 11.86
CA TRP A 113 4.68 15.28 11.29
C TRP A 113 3.31 15.47 10.65
N LYS A 114 2.46 16.35 11.20
CA LYS A 114 1.23 16.76 10.51
C LYS A 114 1.52 17.36 9.14
N ARG A 115 2.52 18.23 9.01
CA ARG A 115 2.91 18.80 7.71
C ARG A 115 3.43 17.73 6.75
N ASP A 116 4.12 16.72 7.27
CA ASP A 116 4.53 15.56 6.47
C ASP A 116 3.32 14.80 5.91
N VAL A 117 2.31 14.52 6.75
CA VAL A 117 1.06 13.86 6.33
C VAL A 117 0.35 14.68 5.25
N LEU A 118 0.20 15.98 5.46
CA LEU A 118 -0.46 16.86 4.48
C LEU A 118 0.27 16.84 3.14
N PHE A 119 1.60 17.00 3.14
CA PHE A 119 2.40 16.90 1.92
C PHE A 119 2.22 15.56 1.20
N VAL A 120 2.20 14.44 1.95
CA VAL A 120 1.98 13.11 1.36
C VAL A 120 0.60 13.00 0.73
N LEU A 121 -0.43 13.52 1.38
CA LEU A 121 -1.81 13.49 0.89
C LEU A 121 -2.01 14.38 -0.34
N ASP A 122 -1.35 15.53 -0.38
CA ASP A 122 -1.51 16.51 -1.46
C ASP A 122 -0.67 16.16 -2.69
N GLU A 123 0.56 15.65 -2.50
CA GLU A 123 1.55 15.53 -3.59
C GLU A 123 1.86 14.08 -4.01
N LEU A 124 1.66 13.09 -3.13
CA LEU A 124 2.15 11.73 -3.38
C LEU A 124 1.06 10.69 -3.63
N VAL A 125 -0.22 11.03 -3.40
CA VAL A 125 -1.35 10.12 -3.60
C VAL A 125 -2.40 10.74 -4.50
N ASP A 126 -3.23 9.87 -5.09
CA ASP A 126 -4.23 10.25 -6.08
C ASP A 126 -5.61 9.78 -5.60
N GLY A 127 -6.62 10.64 -5.72
CA GLY A 127 -8.00 10.32 -5.38
C GLY A 127 -8.27 10.21 -3.87
N PRO A 128 -9.46 9.68 -3.47
CA PRO A 128 -9.81 9.53 -2.06
C PRO A 128 -8.98 8.44 -1.36
N GLN A 129 -8.67 8.67 -0.08
CA GLN A 129 -7.91 7.74 0.76
C GLN A 129 -8.78 7.18 1.90
N TRP A 130 -8.55 5.93 2.29
CA TRP A 130 -9.11 5.24 3.45
C TRP A 130 -8.05 4.97 4.52
#